data_AF-A0A542BDA8-F1
#
_entry.id   AF-A0A542BDA8-F1
#
_cell.length_a   1.000
_cell.length_b   1.000
_cell.length_c   1.000
_cell.angle_alpha   90.00
_cell.angle_beta   90.00
_cell.angle_gamma   90.00
#
_symmetry.space_group_name_H-M   'P 1'
#
loop_
_entity.id
_entity.type
_entity.pdbx_description
1 polymer ?
#
loop_
_entity_poly.entity_id
_entity_poly.type
_entity_poly.pdbx_seq_one_letter_code
_entity_poly.pdbx_strand_id
1 'polypeptide(L)'
;MSRKGRLLGVAFAVFALVCFVATYDYSRGRIPQTRSALVLDVLAVTNGRECARDATEIVTRYIPLGTGRADAERVLSEVTIDPPKPWFWTPAVENSTVSEGTTIEALHTIKATAFGTNLLRIYLGFEDGKVKRVAAEVVCHFG
;
A
#
# COMPACT_ATOMS: atom_id res chain seq x y z
N MET A 1 2.10 2.85 -54.59
CA MET A 1 2.75 2.33 -53.37
C MET A 1 2.49 3.16 -52.08
N SER A 2 1.66 4.22 -52.09
CA SER A 2 1.48 5.13 -50.93
C SER A 2 0.44 4.68 -49.87
N ARG A 3 -0.65 4.00 -50.24
CA ARG A 3 -1.71 3.59 -49.28
C ARG A 3 -1.29 2.52 -48.26
N LYS A 4 -0.47 1.52 -48.67
CA LYS A 4 -0.02 0.43 -47.78
C LYS A 4 0.96 0.94 -46.71
N GLY A 5 1.89 1.82 -47.06
CA GLY A 5 2.84 2.42 -46.10
C GLY A 5 2.15 3.34 -45.08
N ARG A 6 1.12 4.09 -45.51
CA ARG A 6 0.31 4.91 -44.60
C ARG A 6 -0.53 4.07 -43.63
N LEU A 7 -1.04 2.91 -44.07
CA LEU A 7 -1.77 1.96 -43.21
C LEU A 7 -0.86 1.32 -42.16
N LEU A 8 0.35 0.91 -42.55
CA LEU A 8 1.38 0.40 -41.63
C LEU A 8 1.84 1.46 -40.63
N GLY A 9 2.03 2.71 -41.08
CA GLY A 9 2.38 3.82 -40.20
C GLY A 9 1.29 4.15 -39.17
N VAL A 10 0.02 4.12 -39.58
CA VAL A 10 -1.11 4.29 -38.66
C VAL A 10 -1.19 3.13 -37.67
N ALA A 11 -1.04 1.88 -38.12
CA ALA A 11 -1.06 0.72 -37.24
C ALA A 11 0.07 0.80 -36.20
N PHE A 12 1.28 1.19 -36.61
CA PHE A 12 2.41 1.36 -35.70
C PHE A 12 2.18 2.50 -34.69
N ALA A 13 1.62 3.62 -35.13
CA ALA A 13 1.31 4.74 -34.24
C ALA A 13 0.25 4.37 -33.18
N VAL A 14 -0.79 3.63 -33.57
CA VAL A 14 -1.81 3.11 -32.64
C VAL A 14 -1.19 2.13 -31.65
N PHE A 15 -0.35 1.20 -32.14
CA PHE A 15 0.35 0.25 -31.29
C PHE A 15 1.25 0.95 -30.27
N ALA A 16 2.06 1.93 -30.71
CA ALA A 16 2.92 2.71 -29.84
C ALA A 16 2.12 3.49 -28.78
N LEU A 17 0.97 4.05 -29.16
CA LEU A 17 0.07 4.73 -28.22
C LEU A 17 -0.45 3.77 -27.14
N VAL A 18 -0.89 2.57 -27.53
CA VAL A 18 -1.36 1.54 -26.58
C VAL A 18 -0.24 1.12 -25.62
N CYS A 19 0.96 0.86 -26.15
CA CYS A 19 2.12 0.54 -25.31
C CYS A 19 2.47 1.69 -24.35
N PHE A 20 2.37 2.94 -24.80
CA PHE A 20 2.62 4.12 -23.97
C PHE A 20 1.60 4.23 -22.83
N VAL A 21 0.30 4.13 -23.13
CA VAL A 21 -0.76 4.19 -22.12
C VAL A 21 -0.65 3.02 -21.13
N ALA A 22 -0.35 1.81 -21.60
CA ALA A 22 -0.11 0.66 -20.73
C ALA A 22 1.06 0.90 -19.78
N THR A 23 2.21 1.36 -20.32
CA THR A 23 3.41 1.66 -19.52
C THR A 23 3.16 2.77 -18.51
N TYR A 24 2.47 3.83 -18.93
CA TYR A 24 2.09 4.94 -18.06
C TYR A 24 1.22 4.45 -16.89
N ASP A 25 0.27 3.59 -17.17
CA ASP A 25 -0.65 3.09 -16.16
C ASP A 25 0.01 2.11 -15.18
N TYR A 26 0.92 1.25 -15.66
CA TYR A 26 1.82 0.47 -14.79
C TYR A 26 2.68 1.37 -13.89
N SER A 27 3.14 2.51 -14.41
CA SER A 27 3.96 3.45 -13.63
C SER A 27 3.16 4.13 -12.51
N ARG A 28 1.86 4.41 -12.71
CA ARG A 28 0.99 4.97 -11.67
C ARG A 28 0.81 4.02 -10.49
N GLY A 29 0.79 2.71 -10.73
CA GLY A 29 0.79 1.71 -9.66
C GLY A 29 2.08 1.68 -8.81
N ARG A 30 3.18 2.31 -9.24
CA ARG A 30 4.43 2.35 -8.47
C ARG A 30 4.49 3.48 -7.46
N ILE A 31 3.70 4.54 -7.63
CA ILE A 31 3.66 5.70 -6.74
C ILE A 31 2.39 5.59 -5.90
N PRO A 32 2.45 4.97 -4.71
CA PRO A 32 1.30 4.92 -3.82
C PRO A 32 0.87 6.35 -3.45
N GLN A 33 -0.42 6.63 -3.60
CA GLN A 33 -1.04 7.84 -3.08
C GLN A 33 -1.69 7.51 -1.75
N THR A 34 -1.42 8.33 -0.74
CA THR A 34 -1.99 8.17 0.60
C THR A 34 -2.12 9.53 1.25
N ARG A 35 -3.09 9.65 2.15
CA ARG A 35 -3.26 10.81 3.04
C ARG A 35 -2.75 10.52 4.45
N SER A 36 -2.36 9.28 4.72
CA SER A 36 -1.86 8.84 6.02
C SER A 36 -0.38 9.17 6.15
N ALA A 37 -0.04 10.01 7.12
CA ALA A 37 1.35 10.34 7.44
C ALA A 37 2.16 9.09 7.82
N LEU A 38 1.54 8.13 8.54
CA LEU A 38 2.17 6.86 8.89
C LEU A 38 2.59 6.09 7.62
N VAL A 39 1.70 5.98 6.64
CA VAL A 39 1.98 5.25 5.40
C VAL A 39 3.09 5.94 4.61
N LEU A 40 3.10 7.28 4.56
CA LEU A 40 4.20 8.02 3.91
C LEU A 40 5.55 7.75 4.57
N ASP A 41 5.62 7.78 5.89
CA ASP A 41 6.85 7.51 6.64
C ASP A 41 7.33 6.07 6.43
N VAL A 42 6.42 5.10 6.48
CA VAL A 42 6.73 3.69 6.20
C VAL A 42 7.25 3.54 4.78
N LEU A 43 6.62 4.17 3.78
CA LEU A 43 7.04 4.13 2.38
C LEU A 43 8.35 4.88 2.10
N ALA A 44 8.67 5.92 2.87
CA ALA A 44 9.91 6.66 2.75
C ALA A 44 11.11 5.82 3.23
N VAL A 45 10.91 5.02 4.27
CA VAL A 45 11.96 4.13 4.82
C VAL A 45 12.01 2.79 4.08
N THR A 46 10.87 2.33 3.55
CA THR A 46 10.78 1.11 2.74
C THR A 46 10.93 1.47 1.27
N ASN A 47 12.15 1.34 0.73
CA ASN A 47 12.32 1.27 -0.72
C ASN A 47 11.47 0.08 -1.17
N GLY A 48 10.30 0.34 -1.80
CA GLY A 48 9.15 -0.59 -1.87
C GLY A 48 9.33 -1.92 -2.63
N ARG A 49 10.54 -2.46 -2.64
CA ARG A 49 10.98 -3.83 -2.93
C ARG A 49 11.38 -4.62 -1.67
N GLU A 50 11.61 -3.97 -0.53
CA GLU A 50 12.03 -4.64 0.71
C GLU A 50 10.82 -5.09 1.53
N CYS A 51 10.41 -6.34 1.28
CA CYS A 51 9.44 -7.07 2.08
C CYS A 51 10.11 -7.58 3.38
N ALA A 52 9.32 -7.82 4.43
CA ALA A 52 9.74 -8.24 5.77
C ALA A 52 10.60 -7.23 6.54
N ARG A 53 10.46 -5.93 6.23
CA ARG A 53 11.14 -4.87 6.97
C ARG A 53 10.35 -4.51 8.23
N ASP A 54 11.07 -4.41 9.34
CA ASP A 54 10.53 -3.93 10.60
C ASP A 54 10.13 -2.45 10.47
N ALA A 55 8.86 -2.16 10.76
CA ALA A 55 8.27 -0.84 10.77
C ALA A 55 7.86 -0.41 12.21
N THR A 56 8.24 -1.19 13.22
CA THR A 56 7.86 -0.99 14.63
C THR A 56 8.24 0.40 15.13
N GLU A 57 9.46 0.86 14.84
CA GLU A 57 9.92 2.18 15.25
C GLU A 57 9.01 3.29 14.69
N ILE A 58 8.67 3.18 13.41
CA ILE A 58 7.83 4.16 12.71
C ILE A 58 6.43 4.16 13.31
N VAL A 59 5.80 2.99 13.44
CA VAL A 59 4.45 2.87 14.00
C VAL A 59 4.41 3.36 15.45
N THR A 60 5.46 3.11 16.24
CA THR A 60 5.55 3.58 17.63
C THR A 60 5.57 5.11 17.73
N ARG A 61 6.04 5.85 16.71
CA ARG A 61 5.96 7.31 16.69
C ARG A 61 4.52 7.83 16.58
N TYR A 62 3.64 7.08 15.91
CA TYR A 62 2.23 7.44 15.73
C TYR A 62 1.32 6.82 16.79
N ILE A 63 1.69 5.64 17.30
CA ILE A 63 0.99 4.93 18.38
C ILE A 63 2.00 4.67 19.49
N PRO A 64 2.31 5.69 20.32
CA PRO A 64 3.26 5.53 21.41
C PRO A 64 2.73 4.58 22.49
N LEU A 65 3.64 4.03 23.28
CA LEU A 65 3.29 3.27 24.47
C LEU A 65 2.47 4.14 25.43
N GLY A 66 1.42 3.58 26.01
CA GLY A 66 0.47 4.28 26.86
C GLY A 66 -0.74 4.85 26.13
N THR A 67 -0.78 4.81 24.79
CA THR A 67 -1.96 5.21 23.99
C THR A 67 -3.18 4.38 24.38
N GLY A 68 -4.33 5.03 24.54
CA GLY A 68 -5.58 4.34 24.83
C GLY A 68 -6.04 3.50 23.64
N ARG A 69 -6.76 2.40 23.92
CA ARG A 69 -7.26 1.50 22.87
C ARG A 69 -8.05 2.22 21.76
N ALA A 70 -9.00 3.08 22.13
CA ALA A 70 -9.83 3.80 21.16
C ALA A 70 -9.01 4.75 20.27
N ASP A 71 -7.97 5.38 20.83
CA ASP A 71 -7.07 6.24 20.05
C ASP A 71 -6.21 5.43 19.08
N ALA A 72 -5.71 4.27 19.53
CA ALA A 72 -4.95 3.38 18.66
C ALA A 72 -5.81 2.85 17.51
N GLU A 73 -7.04 2.40 17.78
CA GLU A 73 -8.00 1.96 16.75
C GLU A 73 -8.34 3.09 15.76
N ARG A 74 -8.47 4.33 16.25
CA ARG A 74 -8.66 5.50 15.39
C ARG A 74 -7.46 5.73 14.47
N VAL A 75 -6.23 5.71 14.98
CA VAL A 75 -5.02 5.84 14.16
C VAL A 75 -4.95 4.73 13.11
N LEU A 76 -5.27 3.48 13.48
CA LEU A 76 -5.31 2.35 12.55
C LEU A 76 -6.36 2.56 11.44
N SER A 77 -7.53 3.13 11.76
CA SER A 77 -8.57 3.42 10.76
C SER A 77 -8.16 4.46 9.73
N GLU A 78 -7.20 5.34 10.07
CA GLU A 78 -6.66 6.35 9.17
C GLU A 78 -5.57 5.81 8.24
N VAL A 79 -5.08 4.58 8.47
CA VAL A 79 -4.09 3.90 7.63
C VAL A 79 -4.76 3.41 6.34
N THR A 80 -4.84 4.33 5.37
CA THR A 80 -5.49 4.10 4.09
C THR A 80 -4.63 4.58 2.93
N ILE A 81 -4.76 3.90 1.79
CA ILE A 81 -4.22 4.36 0.51
C ILE A 81 -5.36 4.74 -0.42
N ASP A 82 -5.10 5.70 -1.30
CA ASP A 82 -5.94 5.97 -2.45
C ASP A 82 -5.50 4.97 -3.55
N PRO A 83 -6.26 3.90 -3.83
CA PRO A 83 -5.83 2.90 -4.79
C PRO A 83 -5.74 3.53 -6.19
N PRO A 84 -4.74 3.14 -7.00
CA PRO A 84 -4.64 3.62 -8.37
C PRO A 84 -5.91 3.23 -9.15
N LYS A 85 -6.28 4.02 -10.16
CA LYS A 85 -7.40 3.70 -11.08
C LYS A 85 -6.86 3.35 -12.46
N PRO A 86 -6.26 2.17 -12.60
CA PRO A 86 -5.78 1.67 -13.87
C PRO A 86 -6.90 1.31 -14.84
N TRP A 87 -6.55 1.20 -16.13
CA TRP A 87 -7.52 0.87 -17.18
C TRP A 87 -7.55 -0.62 -17.55
N PHE A 88 -6.48 -1.38 -17.31
CA PHE A 88 -6.37 -2.80 -17.70
C PHE A 88 -6.11 -3.78 -16.55
N TRP A 89 -5.92 -3.29 -15.32
CA TRP A 89 -5.75 -4.15 -14.14
C TRP A 89 -6.63 -3.63 -13.00
N THR A 90 -6.73 -4.37 -11.90
CA THR A 90 -7.50 -3.95 -10.72
C THR A 90 -6.59 -4.01 -9.49
N PRO A 91 -6.46 -2.93 -8.71
CA PRO A 91 -5.68 -2.99 -7.48
C PRO A 91 -6.41 -3.85 -6.44
N ALA A 92 -5.69 -4.81 -5.87
CA ALA A 92 -6.12 -5.50 -4.67
C ALA A 92 -5.87 -4.57 -3.46
N VAL A 93 -6.90 -4.34 -2.66
CA VAL A 93 -6.81 -3.62 -1.38
C VAL A 93 -7.31 -4.57 -0.30
N GLU A 94 -6.39 -5.01 0.52
CA GLU A 94 -6.62 -5.86 1.67
C GLU A 94 -6.42 -5.02 2.92
N ASN A 95 -7.53 -4.67 3.57
CA ASN A 95 -7.54 -4.04 4.87
C ASN A 95 -8.34 -4.92 5.83
N SER A 96 -7.72 -5.39 6.90
CA SER A 96 -8.36 -6.16 7.95
C SER A 96 -7.92 -5.65 9.31
N THR A 97 -8.82 -5.71 10.28
CA THR A 97 -8.49 -5.44 11.67
C THR A 97 -9.18 -6.50 12.50
N VAL A 98 -8.38 -7.28 13.21
CA VAL A 98 -8.82 -8.34 14.11
C VAL A 98 -8.48 -7.92 15.52
N SER A 99 -9.50 -7.90 16.37
CA SER A 99 -9.37 -7.51 17.77
C SER A 99 -9.68 -8.73 18.63
N GLU A 100 -8.67 -9.24 19.33
CA GLU A 100 -8.80 -10.40 20.22
C GLU A 100 -8.37 -10.03 21.64
N GLY A 101 -9.36 -9.87 22.53
CA GLY A 101 -9.12 -9.59 23.95
C GLY A 101 -8.24 -8.37 24.17
N THR A 102 -7.01 -8.60 24.63
CA THR A 102 -5.99 -7.57 24.91
C THR A 102 -5.06 -7.29 23.72
N THR A 103 -5.37 -7.77 22.52
CA THR A 103 -4.54 -7.58 21.34
C THR A 103 -5.34 -7.09 20.15
N ILE A 104 -4.68 -6.33 19.27
CA ILE A 104 -5.21 -5.93 17.96
C ILE A 104 -4.15 -6.27 16.92
N GLU A 105 -4.57 -6.98 15.89
CA GLU A 105 -3.80 -7.19 14.66
C GLU A 105 -4.50 -6.44 13.53
N ALA A 106 -3.79 -5.51 12.91
CA ALA A 106 -4.28 -4.73 11.79
C ALA A 106 -3.40 -4.96 10.57
N LEU A 107 -4.02 -5.18 9.43
CA LEU A 107 -3.37 -5.42 8.16
C LEU A 107 -3.90 -4.38 7.19
N HIS A 108 -3.04 -3.51 6.67
CA HIS A 108 -3.44 -2.41 5.81
C HIS A 108 -2.61 -2.39 4.54
N THR A 109 -3.25 -2.28 3.39
CA THR A 109 -2.52 -2.11 2.13
C THR A 109 -1.86 -0.74 2.09
N ILE A 110 -0.54 -0.72 1.98
CA ILE A 110 0.26 0.52 1.87
C ILE A 110 0.74 0.78 0.44
N LYS A 111 0.70 -0.24 -0.42
CA LYS A 111 1.04 -0.10 -1.84
C LYS A 111 0.33 -1.19 -2.64
N ALA A 112 -0.36 -0.81 -3.71
CA ALA A 112 -0.98 -1.75 -4.64
C ALA A 112 -0.34 -1.61 -6.02
N THR A 113 0.22 -2.71 -6.54
CA THR A 113 0.84 -2.76 -7.87
C THR A 113 0.21 -3.86 -8.70
N ALA A 114 0.47 -3.84 -10.01
CA ALA A 114 -0.01 -4.89 -10.91
C ALA A 114 0.66 -6.26 -10.70
N PHE A 115 1.70 -6.36 -9.86
CA PHE A 115 2.44 -7.61 -9.60
C PHE A 115 2.30 -8.10 -8.16
N GLY A 116 1.52 -7.41 -7.33
CA GLY A 116 1.42 -7.69 -5.91
C GLY A 116 1.18 -6.43 -5.07
N THR A 117 0.81 -6.66 -3.82
CA THR A 117 0.51 -5.63 -2.83
C THR A 117 1.51 -5.68 -1.69
N ASN A 118 1.83 -4.52 -1.13
CA ASN A 118 2.56 -4.44 0.13
C ASN A 118 1.54 -4.08 1.22
N LEU A 119 1.57 -4.85 2.29
CA LEU A 119 0.69 -4.78 3.43
C LEU A 119 1.53 -4.36 4.63
N LEU A 120 1.07 -3.37 5.38
CA LEU A 120 1.60 -3.04 6.69
C LEU A 120 0.79 -3.84 7.70
N ARG A 121 1.46 -4.77 8.37
CA ARG A 121 0.89 -5.53 9.48
C ARG A 121 1.32 -4.88 10.78
N ILE A 122 0.37 -4.59 11.66
CA ILE A 122 0.57 -3.92 12.94
C ILE A 122 -0.05 -4.79 14.02
N TYR A 123 0.75 -5.13 15.01
CA TYR A 123 0.34 -5.82 16.23
C TYR A 123 0.45 -4.86 17.41
N LEU A 124 -0.67 -4.69 18.11
CA LEU A 124 -0.75 -3.91 19.34
C LEU A 124 -1.15 -4.81 20.49
N GLY A 125 -0.34 -4.81 21.55
CA GLY A 125 -0.67 -5.45 22.82
C GLY A 125 -1.10 -4.41 23.84
N PHE A 126 -2.23 -4.66 24.50
CA PHE A 126 -2.83 -3.78 25.49
C PHE A 126 -2.74 -4.38 26.90
N GLU A 127 -2.50 -3.53 27.88
CA GLU A 127 -2.61 -3.84 29.30
C GLU A 127 -3.29 -2.63 29.97
N ASP A 128 -4.26 -2.87 30.84
CA ASP A 128 -5.08 -1.81 31.47
C ASP A 128 -5.70 -0.83 30.44
N GLY A 129 -6.05 -1.33 29.25
CA GLY A 129 -6.63 -0.53 28.17
C GLY A 129 -5.63 0.38 27.43
N LYS A 130 -4.33 0.26 27.72
CA LYS A 130 -3.26 1.06 27.11
C LYS A 130 -2.28 0.21 26.32
N VAL A 131 -1.72 0.75 25.24
CA VAL A 131 -0.68 0.09 24.45
C VAL A 131 0.57 -0.14 25.29
N LYS A 132 1.00 -1.40 25.39
CA LYS A 132 2.25 -1.83 26.05
C LYS A 132 3.24 -2.44 25.09
N ARG A 133 2.76 -3.01 23.98
CA ARG A 133 3.60 -3.64 22.96
C ARG A 133 3.14 -3.15 21.59
N VAL A 134 4.09 -2.82 20.75
CA VAL A 134 3.90 -2.49 19.34
C VAL A 134 4.88 -3.37 18.57
N ALA A 135 4.40 -4.04 17.56
CA ALA A 135 5.23 -4.67 16.54
C ALA A 135 4.61 -4.37 15.19
N ALA A 136 5.42 -4.03 14.19
CA ALA A 136 4.92 -3.79 12.85
C ALA A 136 5.90 -4.27 11.80
N GLU A 137 5.37 -4.86 10.74
CA GLU A 137 6.16 -5.38 9.62
C GLU A 137 5.50 -5.07 8.29
N VAL A 138 6.31 -4.87 7.26
CA VAL A 138 5.81 -4.79 5.89
C VAL A 138 5.84 -6.17 5.25
N VAL A 139 4.67 -6.71 4.93
CA VAL A 139 4.50 -8.01 4.26
C VAL A 139 4.19 -7.77 2.79
N CYS A 140 4.75 -8.59 1.89
CA CYS A 140 4.37 -8.56 0.48
C CYS A 140 3.46 -9.74 0.18
N HIS A 141 2.34 -9.44 -0.45
CA HIS A 141 1.41 -10.43 -0.97
C HIS A 141 1.53 -10.44 -2.50
N PHE A 142 2.04 -11.54 -3.04
CA PHE A 142 2.15 -11.78 -4.46
C PHE A 142 1.04 -12.75 -4.85
N GLY A 143 0.14 -12.32 -5.73
CA GLY A 143 -0.95 -13.11 -6.30
C GLY A 143 -0.69 -13.46 -7.76
#